data_AF-A0A2M8A1F3-F1
#
_entry.id   AF-A0A2M8A1F3-F1
#
_cell.length_a   1.000
_cell.length_b   1.000
_cell.length_c   1.000
_cell.angle_alpha   90.00
_cell.angle_beta   90.00
_cell.angle_gamma   90.00
#
_symmetry.space_group_name_H-M   'P 1'
#
loop_
_entity.id
_entity.type
_entity.pdbx_description
1 polymer ?
#
loop_
_entity_poly.entity_id
_entity_poly.type
_entity_poly.pdbx_seq_one_letter_code
_entity_poly.pdbx_strand_id
1 'polypeptide(L)'
;MKKIYLITVFKQLFFFCSIISFFSVSAQVGVGTNSPNTSSMLDVSSTDKGLLIPRMTTAQRDAIANPATGLLIFNVSTNQFNYYNGSWNALSDSGTYVDTTSNQTVGGMKTFTGDFTPQGRLMIPMGELSYYNYSPGYTLSFSSSSTGASGTDNMIKINPPSGVSFINDSFGSGTNTRLVYTGTAGRFFHIALSFSFIPGSNSDTYVFGVAKNGVVQDSSKIFNKATSTSDHQSSAMHVLLWLTQNDYVEFYVGRIAGPSITIKSFNFVAIGM
;
A
#
# COMPACT_ATOMS: atom_id res chain seq x y z
N MET A 1 89.70 35.80 17.91
CA MET A 1 89.20 34.86 16.89
C MET A 1 88.10 33.90 17.39
N LYS A 2 88.22 33.25 18.56
CA LYS A 2 87.20 32.31 19.08
C LYS A 2 85.77 32.91 19.28
N LYS A 3 85.64 34.17 19.74
CA LYS A 3 84.33 34.83 19.95
C LYS A 3 83.53 35.11 18.67
N ILE A 4 84.21 35.46 17.57
CA ILE A 4 83.56 35.74 16.28
C ILE A 4 83.05 34.45 15.63
N TYR A 5 83.79 33.36 15.76
CA TYR A 5 83.37 32.05 15.26
C TYR A 5 82.09 31.56 15.98
N LEU A 6 82.01 31.76 17.30
CA LEU A 6 80.86 31.35 18.11
C LEU A 6 79.57 32.09 17.72
N ILE A 7 79.67 33.40 17.43
CA ILE A 7 78.53 34.23 17.02
C ILE A 7 78.03 33.83 15.61
N THR A 8 78.93 33.50 14.69
CA THR A 8 78.58 33.05 13.34
C THR A 8 77.87 31.68 13.39
N VAL A 9 78.36 30.75 14.20
CA VAL A 9 77.72 29.44 14.39
C VAL A 9 76.34 29.58 15.05
N PHE A 10 76.18 30.46 16.04
CA PHE A 10 74.89 30.69 16.69
C PHE A 10 73.86 31.31 15.74
N LYS A 11 74.28 32.24 14.86
CA LYS A 11 73.43 32.80 13.80
C LYS A 11 73.01 31.76 12.76
N GLN A 12 73.94 30.91 12.33
CA GLN A 12 73.64 29.83 11.38
C GLN A 12 72.67 28.80 12.00
N LEU A 13 72.84 28.47 13.28
CA LEU A 13 71.94 27.56 14.00
C LEU A 13 70.54 28.16 14.18
N PHE A 14 70.44 29.46 14.50
CA PHE A 14 69.15 30.16 14.60
C PHE A 14 68.43 30.23 13.25
N PHE A 15 69.15 30.50 12.16
CA PHE A 15 68.61 30.51 10.80
C PHE A 15 68.12 29.13 10.36
N PHE A 16 68.88 28.08 10.66
CA PHE A 16 68.50 26.69 10.39
C PHE A 16 67.26 26.27 11.21
N CYS A 17 67.19 26.67 12.48
CA CYS A 17 66.04 26.39 13.35
C CYS A 17 64.77 27.13 12.91
N SER A 18 64.91 28.36 12.40
CA SER A 18 63.79 29.14 11.84
C SER A 18 63.21 28.52 10.56
N ILE A 19 64.07 27.95 9.69
CA ILE A 19 63.64 27.25 8.47
C ILE A 19 62.84 25.98 8.78
N ILE A 20 63.16 25.26 9.86
CA ILE A 20 62.44 24.04 10.26
C ILE A 20 61.01 24.37 10.75
N SER A 21 60.80 25.56 11.32
CA SER A 21 59.49 26.02 11.82
C SER A 21 58.44 26.28 10.74
N PHE A 22 58.81 26.37 9.45
CA PHE A 22 57.88 26.59 8.34
C PHE A 22 57.31 25.29 7.75
N PHE A 23 57.79 24.12 8.19
CA PHE A 23 57.23 22.83 7.79
C PHE A 23 56.12 22.42 8.76
N SER A 24 54.86 22.55 8.32
CA SER A 24 53.73 21.95 9.04
C SER A 24 53.80 20.43 8.87
N VAL A 25 54.14 19.71 9.94
CA VAL A 25 54.06 18.25 9.97
C VAL A 25 52.64 17.87 10.37
N SER A 26 51.85 17.32 9.44
CA SER A 26 50.52 16.81 9.75
C SER A 26 50.63 15.47 10.49
N ALA A 27 50.04 15.37 11.69
CA ALA A 27 50.06 14.16 12.52
C ALA A 27 48.97 13.11 12.15
N GLN A 28 48.57 13.06 10.88
CA GLN A 28 47.56 12.14 10.38
C GLN A 28 48.14 10.74 10.16
N VAL A 29 47.39 9.70 10.51
CA VAL A 29 47.79 8.30 10.34
C VAL A 29 47.25 7.77 9.02
N GLY A 30 48.13 7.52 8.07
CA GLY A 30 47.82 6.76 6.85
C GLY A 30 48.17 5.30 7.01
N VAL A 31 47.24 4.40 6.67
CA VAL A 31 47.50 2.96 6.57
C VAL A 31 47.18 2.52 5.14
N GLY A 32 48.20 2.12 4.39
CA GLY A 32 48.05 1.77 2.97
C GLY A 32 47.98 2.96 2.00
N THR A 33 48.17 4.20 2.49
CA THR A 33 48.28 5.41 1.67
C THR A 33 49.39 6.33 2.19
N ASN A 34 50.14 6.94 1.27
CA ASN A 34 51.16 7.97 1.58
C ASN A 34 50.60 9.38 1.49
N SER A 35 49.33 9.52 1.09
CA SER A 35 48.64 10.80 1.00
C SER A 35 47.26 10.66 1.65
N PRO A 36 47.20 10.58 2.99
CA PRO A 36 45.93 10.58 3.71
C PRO A 36 45.08 11.80 3.33
N ASN A 37 43.77 11.61 3.28
CA ASN A 37 42.83 12.71 3.05
C ASN A 37 43.00 13.80 4.11
N THR A 38 43.07 15.07 3.69
CA THR A 38 43.33 16.22 4.57
C THR A 38 42.29 16.44 5.67
N SER A 39 41.10 15.84 5.53
CA SER A 39 40.03 15.88 6.55
C SER A 39 40.03 14.68 7.51
N SER A 40 41.01 13.77 7.41
CA SER A 40 41.06 12.54 8.20
C SER A 40 42.15 12.56 9.29
N MET A 41 41.85 11.98 10.45
CA MET A 41 42.86 11.68 11.47
C MET A 41 43.45 10.27 11.27
N LEU A 42 42.67 9.37 10.69
CA LEU A 42 43.04 8.02 10.26
C LEU A 42 42.46 7.77 8.87
N ASP A 43 43.31 7.49 7.88
CA ASP A 43 42.92 7.09 6.52
C ASP A 43 43.45 5.69 6.23
N VAL A 44 42.54 4.76 5.93
CA VAL A 44 42.87 3.35 5.66
C VAL A 44 42.49 3.05 4.21
N SER A 45 43.48 2.77 3.37
CA SER A 45 43.28 2.43 1.97
C SER A 45 43.72 1.00 1.69
N SER A 46 42.80 0.19 1.17
CA SER A 46 43.06 -1.17 0.70
C SER A 46 41.97 -1.59 -0.28
N THR A 47 42.30 -2.43 -1.25
CA THR A 47 41.34 -3.04 -2.19
C THR A 47 40.90 -4.45 -1.76
N ASP A 48 41.56 -5.05 -0.77
CA ASP A 48 41.36 -6.45 -0.38
C ASP A 48 41.36 -6.71 1.14
N LYS A 49 41.53 -5.68 1.99
CA LYS A 49 41.45 -5.74 3.46
C LYS A 49 40.42 -4.74 3.99
N GLY A 50 39.88 -5.04 5.17
CA GLY A 50 38.99 -4.14 5.91
C GLY A 50 39.58 -3.70 7.25
N LEU A 51 38.86 -2.80 7.95
CA LEU A 51 39.20 -2.39 9.31
C LEU A 51 38.56 -3.34 10.33
N LEU A 52 39.37 -4.02 11.12
CA LEU A 52 38.90 -4.81 12.25
C LEU A 52 38.79 -3.92 13.50
N ILE A 53 37.59 -3.45 13.79
CA ILE A 53 37.31 -2.65 14.99
C ILE A 53 37.36 -3.52 16.26
N PRO A 54 37.43 -2.92 17.48
CA PRO A 54 37.45 -3.68 18.73
C PRO A 54 36.29 -4.67 18.83
N ARG A 55 36.63 -5.95 19.09
CA ARG A 55 35.67 -7.05 19.21
C ARG A 55 35.55 -7.47 20.66
N MET A 56 34.33 -7.54 21.16
CA MET A 56 34.07 -7.88 22.56
C MET A 56 32.69 -8.48 22.75
N THR A 57 32.47 -9.19 23.86
CA THR A 57 31.15 -9.69 24.26
C THR A 57 30.25 -8.57 24.75
N THR A 58 28.95 -8.84 24.86
CA THR A 58 27.99 -7.87 25.43
C THR A 58 28.38 -7.45 26.85
N ALA A 59 28.81 -8.40 27.70
CA ALA A 59 29.24 -8.10 29.06
C ALA A 59 30.48 -7.18 29.11
N GLN A 60 31.44 -7.38 28.21
CA GLN A 60 32.63 -6.52 28.11
C GLN A 60 32.29 -5.12 27.60
N ARG A 61 31.38 -5.02 26.62
CA ARG A 61 30.86 -3.75 26.11
C ARG A 61 30.19 -2.94 27.22
N ASP A 62 29.33 -3.59 28.00
CA ASP A 62 28.58 -2.94 29.08
C ASP A 62 29.46 -2.59 30.28
N ALA A 63 30.65 -3.20 30.40
CA ALA A 63 31.66 -2.87 31.40
C ALA A 63 32.53 -1.64 31.02
N ILE A 64 32.39 -1.08 29.82
CA ILE A 64 33.12 0.14 29.44
C ILE A 64 32.59 1.31 30.27
N ALA A 65 33.44 1.89 31.12
CA ALA A 65 33.10 3.06 31.92
C ALA A 65 33.10 4.33 31.03
N ASN A 66 32.04 5.14 31.15
CA ASN A 66 31.89 6.42 30.44
C ASN A 66 32.20 6.34 28.92
N PRO A 67 31.52 5.45 28.16
CA PRO A 67 31.77 5.32 26.73
C PRO A 67 31.48 6.65 26.01
N ALA A 68 32.37 7.02 25.09
CA ALA A 68 32.21 8.24 24.31
C ALA A 68 31.10 8.09 23.26
N THR A 69 30.32 9.15 23.01
CA THR A 69 29.38 9.19 21.88
C THR A 69 30.13 8.96 20.56
N GLY A 70 29.62 8.07 19.72
CA GLY A 70 30.25 7.63 18.49
C GLY A 70 31.23 6.47 18.64
N LEU A 71 31.47 5.96 19.85
CA LEU A 71 32.32 4.78 20.06
C LEU A 71 31.73 3.57 19.34
N LEU A 72 32.50 2.95 18.44
CA LEU A 72 32.08 1.83 17.60
C LEU A 72 32.83 0.54 17.99
N ILE A 73 32.09 -0.54 18.20
CA ILE A 73 32.63 -1.88 18.51
C ILE A 73 31.88 -2.95 17.70
N PHE A 74 32.47 -4.14 17.59
CA PHE A 74 31.78 -5.33 17.10
C PHE A 74 31.47 -6.26 18.26
N ASN A 75 30.19 -6.49 18.52
CA ASN A 75 29.70 -7.34 19.60
C ASN A 75 29.65 -8.79 19.13
N VAL A 76 30.57 -9.62 19.63
CA VAL A 76 30.68 -11.04 19.23
C VAL A 76 29.60 -11.92 19.86
N SER A 77 28.87 -11.43 20.87
CA SER A 77 27.73 -12.17 21.42
C SER A 77 26.49 -12.06 20.53
N THR A 78 26.31 -10.91 19.86
CA THR A 78 25.15 -10.66 18.99
C THR A 78 25.50 -10.66 17.50
N ASN A 79 26.78 -10.78 17.15
CA ASN A 79 27.32 -10.70 15.79
C ASN A 79 26.91 -9.39 15.06
N GLN A 80 26.98 -8.27 15.77
CA GLN A 80 26.56 -6.97 15.26
C GLN A 80 27.55 -5.87 15.60
N PHE A 81 27.64 -4.88 14.73
CA PHE A 81 28.26 -3.60 15.09
C PHE A 81 27.38 -2.88 16.12
N ASN A 82 27.99 -2.33 17.17
CA ASN A 82 27.32 -1.47 18.13
C ASN A 82 28.01 -0.12 18.20
N TYR A 83 27.22 0.95 18.32
CA TYR A 83 27.73 2.29 18.58
C TYR A 83 27.09 2.88 19.83
N TYR A 84 27.82 3.77 20.52
CA TYR A 84 27.29 4.45 21.70
C TYR A 84 26.75 5.84 21.34
N ASN A 85 25.52 6.14 21.77
CA ASN A 85 24.89 7.46 21.65
C ASN A 85 24.03 7.74 22.90
N GLY A 86 24.65 7.74 24.07
CA GLY A 86 23.95 7.76 25.37
C GLY A 86 23.42 6.40 25.82
N SER A 87 23.33 5.44 24.90
CA SER A 87 23.11 4.02 25.14
C SER A 87 23.76 3.20 24.02
N TRP A 88 23.94 1.90 24.23
CA TRP A 88 24.44 0.99 23.20
C TRP A 88 23.35 0.66 22.19
N ASN A 89 23.58 1.03 20.93
CA ASN A 89 22.68 0.77 19.82
C ASN A 89 23.33 -0.19 18.83
N ALA A 90 22.56 -1.10 18.25
CA ALA A 90 23.04 -1.96 17.18
C ALA A 90 22.89 -1.25 15.84
N LEU A 91 23.96 -1.22 15.03
CA LEU A 91 23.83 -1.00 13.60
C LEU A 91 23.20 -2.26 13.02
N SER A 92 21.90 -2.22 12.84
CA SER A 92 21.12 -3.32 12.29
C SER A 92 20.46 -2.84 11.01
N ASP A 93 20.29 -3.76 10.07
CA ASP A 93 19.62 -3.52 8.79
C ASP A 93 18.10 -3.28 8.95
N SER A 94 17.61 -3.19 10.19
CA SER A 94 16.20 -2.95 10.51
C SER A 94 15.85 -1.46 10.47
N GLY A 95 16.27 -0.78 9.40
CA GLY A 95 15.59 0.41 8.93
C GLY A 95 14.38 -0.03 8.12
N THR A 96 13.21 0.55 8.38
CA THR A 96 12.04 0.39 7.53
C THR A 96 12.41 0.85 6.11
N TYR A 97 12.66 -0.10 5.21
CA TYR A 97 12.82 0.18 3.79
C TYR A 97 11.47 0.64 3.25
N VAL A 98 11.20 1.94 3.29
CA VAL A 98 10.44 2.53 2.19
C VAL A 98 11.48 2.81 1.12
N ASP A 99 11.78 1.81 0.31
CA ASP A 99 12.50 2.04 -0.93
C ASP A 99 11.66 3.02 -1.77
N THR A 100 12.18 4.24 -1.88
CA THR A 100 11.55 5.35 -2.60
C THR A 100 11.83 5.30 -4.10
N THR A 101 12.56 4.29 -4.57
CA THR A 101 13.03 4.18 -5.94
C THR A 101 12.33 3.07 -6.73
N SER A 102 11.57 2.18 -6.07
CA SER A 102 10.82 1.12 -6.74
C SER A 102 9.44 0.86 -6.11
N ASN A 103 8.54 0.26 -6.90
CA ASN A 103 7.21 -0.14 -6.44
C ASN A 103 7.33 -1.18 -5.31
N GLN A 104 6.91 -0.80 -4.10
CA GLN A 104 6.89 -1.70 -2.96
C GLN A 104 5.60 -2.52 -2.91
N THR A 105 5.72 -3.85 -2.83
CA THR A 105 4.59 -4.74 -2.53
C THR A 105 4.59 -5.06 -1.04
N VAL A 106 3.58 -4.55 -0.33
CA VAL A 106 3.38 -4.90 1.08
C VAL A 106 2.60 -6.21 1.16
N GLY A 107 3.30 -7.31 1.42
CA GLY A 107 2.69 -8.63 1.57
C GLY A 107 2.06 -8.86 2.95
N GLY A 108 0.94 -9.59 2.98
CA GLY A 108 0.25 -10.02 4.19
C GLY A 108 -0.54 -8.92 4.91
N MET A 109 -1.15 -9.26 6.05
CA MET A 109 -1.83 -8.30 6.91
C MET A 109 -0.78 -7.43 7.61
N LYS A 110 -0.88 -6.11 7.47
CA LYS A 110 -0.06 -5.13 8.17
C LYS A 110 -0.95 -4.19 8.94
N THR A 111 -0.57 -3.88 10.17
CA THR A 111 -1.24 -2.89 11.01
C THR A 111 -0.36 -1.65 11.07
N PHE A 112 -0.86 -0.53 10.59
CA PHE A 112 -0.23 0.78 10.77
C PHE A 112 -0.74 1.38 12.08
N THR A 113 0.16 1.67 13.03
CA THR A 113 -0.19 2.20 14.36
C THR A 113 -0.28 3.73 14.41
N GLY A 114 -0.17 4.41 13.25
CA GLY A 114 -0.31 5.84 13.08
C GLY A 114 -0.97 6.18 11.74
N ASP A 115 -1.10 7.48 11.45
CA ASP A 115 -1.78 7.93 10.24
C ASP A 115 -1.05 7.48 8.97
N PHE A 116 -1.78 6.80 8.09
CA PHE A 116 -1.29 6.47 6.76
C PHE A 116 -1.65 7.60 5.79
N THR A 117 -0.69 8.49 5.52
CA THR A 117 -0.86 9.61 4.59
C THR A 117 -0.15 9.28 3.27
N PRO A 118 -0.86 8.77 2.25
CA PRO A 118 -0.24 8.50 0.96
C PRO A 118 0.15 9.81 0.27
N GLN A 119 1.35 9.88 -0.33
CA GLN A 119 1.74 11.01 -1.19
C GLN A 119 0.95 11.05 -2.51
N GLY A 120 0.26 9.96 -2.85
CA GLY A 120 -0.64 9.85 -3.99
C GLY A 120 -2.01 9.29 -3.59
N ARG A 121 -2.69 8.63 -4.53
CA ARG A 121 -3.94 7.92 -4.21
C ARG A 121 -3.64 6.59 -3.52
N LEU A 122 -4.32 6.31 -2.40
CA LEU A 122 -4.44 4.94 -1.91
C LEU A 122 -5.45 4.19 -2.78
N MET A 123 -4.99 3.18 -3.51
CA MET A 123 -5.85 2.34 -4.32
C MET A 123 -6.45 1.25 -3.42
N ILE A 124 -7.78 1.27 -3.29
CA ILE A 124 -8.55 0.22 -2.64
C ILE A 124 -9.34 -0.46 -3.76
N PRO A 125 -9.35 -1.79 -3.86
CA PRO A 125 -10.10 -2.49 -4.90
C PRO A 125 -11.53 -1.98 -4.99
N MET A 126 -11.90 -1.47 -6.15
CA MET A 126 -13.20 -0.88 -6.41
C MET A 126 -13.64 -1.16 -7.84
N GLY A 127 -14.90 -1.51 -8.01
CA GLY A 127 -15.50 -1.65 -9.33
C GLY A 127 -16.86 -0.96 -9.34
N GLU A 128 -17.15 -0.19 -10.37
CA GLU A 128 -18.47 0.40 -10.59
C GLU A 128 -18.98 0.11 -11.99
N LEU A 129 -20.19 -0.41 -12.08
CA LEU A 129 -20.97 -0.49 -13.32
C LEU A 129 -22.12 0.50 -13.25
N SER A 130 -22.22 1.41 -14.22
CA SER A 130 -23.32 2.35 -14.32
C SER A 130 -24.06 2.21 -15.64
N TYR A 131 -25.38 2.37 -15.58
CA TYR A 131 -26.27 2.31 -16.73
C TYR A 131 -27.29 3.43 -16.62
N TYR A 132 -27.55 4.10 -17.73
CA TYR A 132 -28.65 5.05 -17.87
C TYR A 132 -29.21 5.00 -19.28
N ASN A 133 -30.52 4.81 -19.39
CA ASN A 133 -31.25 4.96 -20.62
C ASN A 133 -32.67 5.45 -20.34
N TYR A 134 -32.95 6.69 -20.71
CA TYR A 134 -34.26 7.30 -20.50
C TYR A 134 -35.36 6.65 -21.35
N SER A 135 -35.07 6.32 -22.62
CA SER A 135 -36.04 5.74 -23.54
C SER A 135 -35.35 4.87 -24.61
N PRO A 136 -35.72 3.59 -24.76
CA PRO A 136 -36.80 2.90 -24.05
C PRO A 136 -36.43 2.47 -22.61
N GLY A 137 -35.14 2.32 -22.30
CA GLY A 137 -34.65 1.58 -21.13
C GLY A 137 -34.35 0.11 -21.47
N TYR A 138 -34.05 -0.70 -20.45
CA TYR A 138 -33.82 -2.13 -20.60
C TYR A 138 -34.99 -2.93 -20.01
N THR A 139 -35.83 -3.47 -20.88
CA THR A 139 -37.00 -4.26 -20.47
C THR A 139 -36.64 -5.73 -20.31
N LEU A 140 -36.98 -6.29 -19.15
CA LEU A 140 -36.84 -7.69 -18.80
C LEU A 140 -38.22 -8.34 -18.73
N SER A 141 -38.34 -9.51 -19.34
CA SER A 141 -39.51 -10.39 -19.21
C SER A 141 -39.17 -11.58 -18.32
N PHE A 142 -40.19 -12.14 -17.67
CA PHE A 142 -40.02 -13.25 -16.72
C PHE A 142 -40.78 -14.48 -17.20
N SER A 143 -40.16 -15.66 -17.12
CA SER A 143 -40.80 -16.94 -17.45
C SER A 143 -41.65 -17.50 -16.30
N SER A 144 -41.37 -17.09 -15.06
CA SER A 144 -41.98 -17.59 -13.83
C SER A 144 -41.96 -16.51 -12.74
N SER A 145 -42.84 -16.65 -11.74
CA SER A 145 -42.80 -15.78 -10.56
C SER A 145 -41.74 -16.26 -9.57
N SER A 146 -41.02 -15.32 -8.98
CA SER A 146 -40.22 -15.52 -7.78
C SER A 146 -41.13 -15.43 -6.55
N THR A 147 -40.87 -16.24 -5.54
CA THR A 147 -41.41 -16.08 -4.18
C THR A 147 -40.54 -15.16 -3.33
N GLY A 148 -39.30 -14.88 -3.78
CA GLY A 148 -38.29 -14.14 -3.02
C GLY A 148 -37.64 -14.95 -1.90
N ALA A 149 -38.03 -16.21 -1.67
CA ALA A 149 -37.59 -17.01 -0.53
C ALA A 149 -36.16 -17.55 -0.65
N SER A 150 -35.64 -17.74 -1.87
CA SER A 150 -34.29 -18.27 -2.13
C SER A 150 -33.53 -17.42 -3.12
N GLY A 151 -32.20 -17.49 -3.10
CA GLY A 151 -31.32 -16.74 -4.01
C GLY A 151 -31.36 -17.21 -5.47
N THR A 152 -31.95 -18.38 -5.72
CA THR A 152 -32.07 -19.02 -7.05
C THR A 152 -33.51 -19.08 -7.56
N ASP A 153 -34.45 -18.56 -6.78
CA ASP A 153 -35.87 -18.66 -7.07
C ASP A 153 -36.30 -17.63 -8.13
N ASN A 154 -36.21 -18.03 -9.40
CA ASN A 154 -36.66 -17.25 -10.56
C ASN A 154 -36.12 -15.81 -10.57
N MET A 155 -34.91 -15.63 -10.02
CA MET A 155 -34.17 -14.38 -10.06
C MET A 155 -33.44 -14.29 -11.39
N ILE A 156 -33.65 -13.21 -12.12
CA ILE A 156 -32.99 -12.95 -13.40
C ILE A 156 -31.97 -11.82 -13.25
N LYS A 157 -30.85 -11.98 -13.91
CA LYS A 157 -29.80 -10.97 -13.95
C LYS A 157 -30.24 -9.76 -14.77
N ILE A 158 -29.93 -8.57 -14.27
CA ILE A 158 -30.07 -7.31 -15.01
C ILE A 158 -28.79 -7.09 -15.81
N ASN A 159 -28.85 -7.36 -17.11
CA ASN A 159 -27.70 -7.27 -18.03
C ASN A 159 -28.09 -6.54 -19.33
N PRO A 160 -28.13 -5.20 -19.32
CA PRO A 160 -28.38 -4.44 -20.55
C PRO A 160 -27.35 -4.79 -21.63
N PRO A 161 -27.76 -4.98 -22.90
CA PRO A 161 -26.87 -5.42 -23.97
C PRO A 161 -25.84 -4.35 -24.36
N SER A 162 -26.10 -3.08 -24.04
CA SER A 162 -25.24 -1.94 -24.31
C SER A 162 -25.53 -0.79 -23.33
N GLY A 163 -24.67 0.23 -23.33
CA GLY A 163 -24.85 1.43 -22.50
C GLY A 163 -24.44 1.28 -21.03
N VAL A 164 -23.73 0.19 -20.69
CA VAL A 164 -23.12 0.01 -19.37
C VAL A 164 -21.70 0.56 -19.40
N SER A 165 -21.43 1.54 -18.57
CA SER A 165 -20.09 2.08 -18.32
C SER A 165 -19.44 1.33 -17.15
N PHE A 166 -18.12 1.17 -17.21
CA PHE A 166 -17.36 0.45 -16.19
C PHE A 166 -16.16 1.27 -15.72
N ILE A 167 -16.04 1.46 -14.41
CA ILE A 167 -14.85 2.00 -13.74
C ILE A 167 -14.16 0.84 -13.04
N ASN A 168 -12.88 0.67 -13.34
CA ASN A 168 -12.10 -0.47 -12.86
C ASN A 168 -10.94 -0.05 -11.94
N ASP A 169 -10.92 -0.62 -10.75
CA ASP A 169 -9.75 -0.74 -9.88
C ASP A 169 -9.72 -2.14 -9.25
N SER A 170 -8.99 -3.08 -9.85
CA SER A 170 -8.88 -4.48 -9.37
C SER A 170 -10.18 -5.31 -9.46
N PHE A 171 -11.02 -4.99 -10.44
CA PHE A 171 -12.11 -5.85 -10.91
C PHE A 171 -11.84 -6.31 -12.36
N GLY A 172 -12.59 -7.31 -12.83
CA GLY A 172 -12.43 -7.91 -14.17
C GLY A 172 -12.74 -6.93 -15.32
N SER A 173 -13.37 -7.40 -16.39
CA SER A 173 -13.65 -6.56 -17.57
C SER A 173 -14.98 -5.79 -17.51
N GLY A 174 -15.78 -5.96 -16.45
CA GLY A 174 -17.15 -5.43 -16.39
C GLY A 174 -18.13 -6.06 -17.39
N THR A 175 -17.66 -7.00 -18.22
CA THR A 175 -18.44 -7.66 -19.26
C THR A 175 -19.60 -8.42 -18.64
N ASN A 176 -20.72 -8.47 -19.36
CA ASN A 176 -21.94 -9.10 -18.87
C ASN A 176 -22.37 -8.47 -17.53
N THR A 177 -22.27 -7.14 -17.34
CA THR A 177 -22.67 -6.43 -16.11
C THR A 177 -22.22 -7.16 -14.82
N ARG A 178 -20.94 -7.56 -14.78
CA ARG A 178 -20.37 -8.38 -13.70
C ARG A 178 -19.13 -7.72 -13.13
N LEU A 179 -19.08 -7.59 -11.81
CA LEU A 179 -17.89 -7.20 -11.08
C LEU A 179 -17.19 -8.47 -10.58
N VAL A 180 -16.10 -8.86 -11.22
CA VAL A 180 -15.25 -10.01 -10.83
C VAL A 180 -14.07 -9.51 -9.99
N TYR A 181 -13.90 -9.98 -8.76
CA TYR A 181 -12.76 -9.57 -7.93
C TYR A 181 -11.47 -10.24 -8.42
N THR A 182 -10.44 -9.45 -8.76
CA THR A 182 -9.18 -9.98 -9.31
C THR A 182 -8.03 -10.04 -8.29
N GLY A 183 -8.23 -9.50 -7.08
CA GLY A 183 -7.20 -9.52 -6.04
C GLY A 183 -6.97 -10.92 -5.46
N THR A 184 -5.74 -11.16 -5.01
CA THR A 184 -5.28 -12.48 -4.54
C THR A 184 -5.72 -12.81 -3.10
N ALA A 185 -5.94 -11.79 -2.26
CA ALA A 185 -6.32 -11.95 -0.86
C ALA A 185 -7.81 -11.63 -0.67
N GLY A 186 -8.57 -12.57 -0.10
CA GLY A 186 -9.98 -12.36 0.20
C GLY A 186 -10.19 -11.21 1.19
N ARG A 187 -11.29 -10.47 1.01
CA ARG A 187 -11.68 -9.36 1.89
C ARG A 187 -13.17 -9.07 1.81
N PHE A 188 -13.66 -8.26 2.74
CA PHE A 188 -15.01 -7.73 2.66
C PHE A 188 -15.11 -6.62 1.62
N PHE A 189 -16.22 -6.62 0.90
CA PHE A 189 -16.62 -5.57 0.00
C PHE A 189 -17.98 -5.04 0.42
N HIS A 190 -18.06 -3.72 0.60
CA HIS A 190 -19.35 -3.06 0.65
C HIS A 190 -19.87 -2.97 -0.78
N ILE A 191 -20.95 -3.68 -1.04
CA ILE A 191 -21.68 -3.60 -2.30
C ILE A 191 -22.81 -2.60 -2.13
N ALA A 192 -22.78 -1.53 -2.91
CA ALA A 192 -23.79 -0.48 -2.91
C ALA A 192 -24.42 -0.41 -4.30
N LEU A 193 -25.74 -0.31 -4.36
CA LEU A 193 -26.48 -0.22 -5.60
C LEU A 193 -27.59 0.81 -5.45
N SER A 194 -27.69 1.73 -6.40
CA SER A 194 -28.89 2.55 -6.62
C SER A 194 -29.45 2.25 -8.00
N PHE A 195 -30.78 2.26 -8.15
CA PHE A 195 -31.41 1.94 -9.42
C PHE A 195 -32.79 2.58 -9.55
N SER A 196 -33.26 2.69 -10.80
CA SER A 196 -34.61 3.13 -11.13
C SER A 196 -35.26 2.26 -12.19
N PHE A 197 -36.59 2.13 -12.11
CA PHE A 197 -37.36 1.28 -12.99
C PHE A 197 -38.79 1.80 -13.19
N ILE A 198 -39.45 1.27 -14.23
CA ILE A 198 -40.88 1.42 -14.49
C ILE A 198 -41.50 0.01 -14.53
N PRO A 199 -42.66 -0.22 -13.89
CA PRO A 199 -43.33 -1.51 -13.95
C PRO A 199 -43.96 -1.76 -15.34
N GLY A 200 -44.09 -3.02 -15.73
CA GLY A 200 -44.75 -3.41 -16.97
C GLY A 200 -46.27 -3.34 -16.91
N SER A 201 -46.87 -3.41 -15.71
CA SER A 201 -48.30 -3.19 -15.47
C SER A 201 -48.56 -2.47 -14.14
N ASN A 202 -49.83 -2.17 -13.88
CA ASN A 202 -50.23 -1.52 -12.63
C ASN A 202 -50.16 -2.51 -11.46
N SER A 203 -49.64 -2.06 -10.32
CA SER A 203 -49.50 -2.85 -9.08
C SER A 203 -48.54 -4.04 -9.14
N ASP A 204 -47.50 -3.95 -9.96
CA ASP A 204 -46.42 -4.94 -10.02
C ASP A 204 -45.57 -4.92 -8.74
N THR A 205 -45.07 -6.09 -8.33
CA THR A 205 -44.18 -6.23 -7.17
C THR A 205 -42.95 -7.04 -7.57
N TYR A 206 -41.78 -6.49 -7.25
CA TYR A 206 -40.49 -7.05 -7.59
C TYR A 206 -39.65 -7.26 -6.34
N VAL A 207 -38.80 -8.28 -6.37
CA VAL A 207 -37.72 -8.46 -5.41
C VAL A 207 -36.39 -8.22 -6.12
N PHE A 208 -35.54 -7.36 -5.59
CA PHE A 208 -34.22 -7.09 -6.14
C PHE A 208 -33.16 -7.65 -5.19
N GLY A 209 -31.97 -7.96 -5.71
CA GLY A 209 -30.86 -8.32 -4.86
C GLY A 209 -29.52 -8.42 -5.60
N VAL A 210 -28.45 -8.52 -4.82
CA VAL A 210 -27.10 -8.77 -5.30
C VAL A 210 -26.83 -10.27 -5.28
N ALA A 211 -26.44 -10.83 -6.42
CA ALA A 211 -25.95 -12.20 -6.50
C ALA A 211 -24.45 -12.27 -6.27
N LYS A 212 -24.01 -13.22 -5.45
CA LYS A 212 -22.62 -13.68 -5.40
C LYS A 212 -22.56 -15.01 -6.14
N ASN A 213 -21.69 -15.11 -7.14
CA ASN A 213 -21.49 -16.33 -7.94
C ASN A 213 -22.80 -16.93 -8.48
N GLY A 214 -23.74 -16.08 -8.92
CA GLY A 214 -25.03 -16.49 -9.47
C GLY A 214 -26.13 -16.79 -8.44
N VAL A 215 -25.86 -16.68 -7.14
CA VAL A 215 -26.86 -16.86 -6.08
C VAL A 215 -27.15 -15.54 -5.38
N VAL A 216 -28.40 -15.06 -5.44
CA VAL A 216 -28.83 -13.83 -4.76
C VAL A 216 -28.70 -13.99 -3.24
N GLN A 217 -28.03 -13.02 -2.61
CA GLN A 217 -27.79 -13.00 -1.18
C GLN A 217 -29.00 -12.45 -0.45
N ASP A 218 -29.55 -13.21 0.50
CA ASP A 218 -30.78 -12.81 1.22
C ASP A 218 -30.64 -11.48 1.96
N SER A 219 -29.44 -11.19 2.48
CA SER A 219 -29.10 -9.92 3.14
C SER A 219 -29.16 -8.69 2.23
N SER A 220 -29.24 -8.87 0.92
CA SER A 220 -29.33 -7.80 -0.07
C SER A 220 -30.75 -7.56 -0.59
N LYS A 221 -31.70 -8.43 -0.24
CA LYS A 221 -33.02 -8.44 -0.89
C LYS A 221 -33.87 -7.25 -0.45
N ILE A 222 -34.49 -6.59 -1.43
CA ILE A 222 -35.50 -5.55 -1.21
C ILE A 222 -36.73 -5.81 -2.06
N PHE A 223 -37.91 -5.59 -1.49
CA PHE A 223 -39.19 -5.77 -2.16
C PHE A 223 -39.80 -4.40 -2.47
N ASN A 224 -40.09 -4.16 -3.75
CA ASN A 224 -40.63 -2.88 -4.20
C ASN A 224 -41.91 -3.14 -4.99
N LYS A 225 -42.97 -2.41 -4.64
CA LYS A 225 -44.23 -2.40 -5.37
C LYS A 225 -44.37 -1.08 -6.12
N ALA A 226 -44.75 -1.15 -7.39
CA ALA A 226 -45.03 0.01 -8.22
C ALA A 226 -46.51 -0.02 -8.64
N THR A 227 -47.22 1.09 -8.46
CA THR A 227 -48.68 1.09 -8.56
C THR A 227 -49.21 1.41 -9.96
N SER A 228 -48.47 2.20 -10.72
CA SER A 228 -48.83 2.64 -12.07
C SER A 228 -47.69 2.44 -13.07
N THR A 229 -48.00 2.16 -14.33
CA THR A 229 -47.03 2.15 -15.45
C THR A 229 -46.45 3.52 -15.78
N SER A 230 -47.02 4.60 -15.23
CA SER A 230 -46.43 5.94 -15.28
C SER A 230 -45.38 6.19 -14.21
N ASP A 231 -45.27 5.31 -13.21
CA ASP A 231 -44.41 5.55 -12.05
C ASP A 231 -42.95 5.24 -12.40
N HIS A 232 -42.08 6.24 -12.21
CA HIS A 232 -40.65 6.02 -12.12
C HIS A 232 -40.30 5.74 -10.66
N GLN A 233 -40.03 4.48 -10.35
CA GLN A 233 -39.62 4.04 -9.03
C GLN A 233 -38.10 4.04 -8.94
N SER A 234 -37.57 4.31 -7.74
CA SER A 234 -36.15 4.18 -7.45
C SER A 234 -35.93 3.60 -6.06
N SER A 235 -34.77 2.97 -5.87
CA SER A 235 -34.37 2.43 -4.59
C SER A 235 -32.86 2.28 -4.49
N ALA A 236 -32.41 1.91 -3.30
CA ALA A 236 -31.02 1.59 -3.04
C ALA A 236 -30.91 0.33 -2.18
N MET A 237 -29.83 -0.41 -2.36
CA MET A 237 -29.50 -1.59 -1.55
C MET A 237 -28.01 -1.60 -1.21
N HIS A 238 -27.72 -2.15 -0.03
CA HIS A 238 -26.38 -2.26 0.51
C HIS A 238 -26.19 -3.64 1.11
N VAL A 239 -25.07 -4.29 0.82
CA VAL A 239 -24.73 -5.58 1.43
C VAL A 239 -23.22 -5.68 1.60
N LEU A 240 -22.79 -6.26 2.72
CA LEU A 240 -21.39 -6.59 2.97
C LEU A 240 -21.13 -8.04 2.56
N LEU A 241 -20.24 -8.27 1.60
CA LEU A 241 -19.92 -9.62 1.11
C LEU A 241 -18.42 -9.89 1.19
N TRP A 242 -18.03 -11.05 1.69
CA TRP A 242 -16.66 -11.55 1.58
C TRP A 242 -16.43 -12.10 0.18
N LEU A 243 -15.46 -11.57 -0.56
CA LEU A 243 -15.07 -12.05 -1.89
C LEU A 243 -13.63 -12.57 -1.88
N THR A 244 -13.43 -13.75 -2.47
CA THR A 244 -12.10 -14.29 -2.80
C THR A 244 -11.78 -14.09 -4.27
N GLN A 245 -10.54 -14.33 -4.68
CA GLN A 245 -10.13 -14.21 -6.08
C GLN A 245 -11.11 -14.94 -7.02
N ASN A 246 -11.55 -14.27 -8.09
CA ASN A 246 -12.52 -14.72 -9.08
C ASN A 246 -13.98 -14.84 -8.62
N ASP A 247 -14.30 -14.59 -7.34
CA ASP A 247 -15.68 -14.37 -6.95
C ASP A 247 -16.23 -13.16 -7.72
N TYR A 248 -17.52 -13.22 -8.06
CA TYR A 248 -18.16 -12.13 -8.75
C TYR A 248 -19.50 -11.76 -8.13
N VAL A 249 -19.84 -10.48 -8.29
CA VAL A 249 -21.13 -9.93 -7.90
C VAL A 249 -21.87 -9.34 -9.09
N GLU A 250 -23.20 -9.45 -9.05
CA GLU A 250 -24.11 -9.10 -10.13
C GLU A 250 -25.45 -8.60 -9.57
N PHE A 251 -26.17 -7.78 -10.35
CA PHE A 251 -27.48 -7.25 -9.98
C PHE A 251 -28.63 -8.10 -10.56
N TYR A 252 -29.57 -8.53 -9.72
CA TYR A 252 -30.68 -9.41 -10.09
C TYR A 252 -32.04 -8.82 -9.66
N VAL A 253 -33.08 -9.23 -10.37
CA VAL A 253 -34.49 -8.97 -10.07
C VAL A 253 -35.31 -10.26 -10.21
N GLY A 254 -36.27 -10.46 -9.32
CA GLY A 254 -37.30 -11.48 -9.40
C GLY A 254 -38.67 -10.82 -9.42
N ARG A 255 -39.62 -11.46 -10.07
CA ARG A 255 -41.00 -10.96 -10.18
C ARG A 255 -41.90 -11.66 -9.20
N ILE A 256 -42.43 -10.94 -8.21
CA ILE A 256 -43.49 -11.45 -7.34
C ILE A 256 -44.85 -11.37 -8.05
N ALA A 257 -45.13 -10.21 -8.68
CA ALA A 257 -46.33 -9.96 -9.47
C ALA A 257 -46.04 -8.98 -10.63
N GLY A 258 -46.69 -9.18 -11.78
CA GLY A 258 -46.55 -8.34 -12.98
C GLY A 258 -46.14 -9.11 -14.24
N PRO A 259 -45.99 -8.47 -15.41
CA PRO A 259 -45.55 -9.14 -16.64
C PRO A 259 -44.05 -8.95 -16.96
N SER A 260 -43.53 -7.75 -16.74
CA SER A 260 -42.18 -7.33 -17.16
C SER A 260 -41.76 -6.10 -16.37
N ILE A 261 -40.46 -5.79 -16.35
CA ILE A 261 -39.92 -4.58 -15.73
C ILE A 261 -39.02 -3.85 -16.70
N THR A 262 -39.03 -2.53 -16.70
CA THR A 262 -38.07 -1.72 -17.47
C THR A 262 -37.10 -1.00 -16.56
N ILE A 263 -35.83 -1.39 -16.59
CA ILE A 263 -34.74 -0.71 -15.87
C ILE A 263 -34.36 0.55 -16.64
N LYS A 264 -34.34 1.69 -15.94
CA LYS A 264 -33.97 3.01 -16.49
C LYS A 264 -32.55 3.39 -16.15
N SER A 265 -32.12 3.10 -14.94
CA SER A 265 -30.74 3.33 -14.52
C SER A 265 -30.31 2.41 -13.38
N PHE A 266 -28.99 2.21 -13.26
CA PHE A 266 -28.39 1.76 -12.01
C PHE A 266 -26.94 2.27 -11.89
N ASN A 267 -26.47 2.40 -10.65
CA ASN A 267 -25.06 2.50 -10.30
C ASN A 267 -24.76 1.37 -9.33
N PHE A 268 -23.90 0.44 -9.72
CA PHE A 268 -23.57 -0.79 -9.00
C PHE A 268 -22.09 -0.80 -8.64
N VAL A 269 -21.81 -0.61 -7.35
CA VAL A 269 -20.46 -0.39 -6.84
C VAL A 269 -20.07 -1.51 -5.88
N ALA A 270 -18.86 -2.03 -6.01
CA ALA A 270 -18.19 -2.86 -5.02
C ALA A 270 -16.96 -2.10 -4.51
N ILE A 271 -16.86 -1.85 -3.21
CA ILE A 271 -15.75 -1.11 -2.59
C ILE A 271 -15.09 -2.01 -1.55
N GLY A 272 -13.80 -2.26 -1.69
CA GLY A 272 -13.00 -3.01 -0.72
C GLY A 272 -12.96 -2.29 0.63
N MET A 273 -13.02 -3.05 1.71
CA MET A 273 -12.85 -2.56 3.08
C MET A 273 -11.55 -3.07 3.70
#